data_AF-A0A1Z9EXP7-F1
#
_entry.id   AF-A0A1Z9EXP7-F1
#
_cell.length_a   1.000
_cell.length_b   1.000
_cell.length_c   1.000
_cell.angle_alpha   90.00
_cell.angle_beta   90.00
_cell.angle_gamma   90.00
#
_symmetry.space_group_name_H-M   'P 1'
#
loop_
_entity.id
_entity.type
_entity.pdbx_description
1 polymer ?
#
loop_
_entity_poly.entity_id
_entity_poly.type
_entity_poly.pdbx_seq_one_letter_code
_entity_poly.pdbx_strand_id
1 'polypeptide(L)'
;MIAVIVAVTFSQAVDAGGHGAAEKRYFLRGRNKSWHSGWYNPDVGRPVPLVVPPTAEFVSEYSWGVPSSRVMPLYQQYRKPYPGAAYAPGSRPLMPTPQHPSDTVQFGVHAIRGPWGSY
;
A
#
# COMPACT_ATOMS: atom_id res chain seq x y z
N MET A 1 -36.01 -55.40 -9.94
CA MET A 1 -34.84 -54.83 -9.25
C MET A 1 -34.53 -53.50 -9.92
N ILE A 2 -34.75 -52.36 -9.27
CA ILE A 2 -34.57 -51.02 -9.88
C ILE A 2 -33.22 -50.47 -9.42
N ALA A 3 -32.33 -50.21 -10.36
CA ALA A 3 -31.03 -49.60 -10.10
C ALA A 3 -31.17 -48.07 -10.10
N VAL A 4 -30.88 -47.43 -8.98
CA VAL A 4 -30.86 -45.97 -8.84
C VAL A 4 -29.43 -45.49 -9.00
N ILE A 5 -29.17 -44.68 -10.03
CA ILE A 5 -27.88 -44.03 -10.23
C ILE A 5 -27.91 -42.70 -9.48
N VAL A 6 -27.08 -42.59 -8.45
CA VAL A 6 -26.87 -41.34 -7.70
C VAL A 6 -25.77 -40.55 -8.39
N ALA A 7 -26.13 -39.47 -9.07
CA ALA A 7 -25.18 -38.52 -9.62
C ALA A 7 -24.72 -37.57 -8.51
N VAL A 8 -23.48 -37.73 -8.05
CA VAL A 8 -22.84 -36.78 -7.12
C VAL A 8 -22.30 -35.62 -7.94
N THR A 9 -22.99 -34.47 -7.88
CA THR A 9 -22.51 -33.23 -8.47
C THR A 9 -21.59 -32.51 -7.49
N PHE A 10 -20.30 -32.41 -7.84
CA PHE A 10 -19.37 -31.55 -7.12
C PHE A 10 -19.53 -30.11 -7.63
N SER A 11 -20.30 -29.30 -6.91
CA SER A 11 -20.32 -27.85 -7.13
C SER A 11 -19.05 -27.25 -6.55
N GLN A 12 -18.08 -26.94 -7.41
CA GLN A 12 -16.94 -26.12 -7.04
C GLN A 12 -17.42 -24.66 -7.01
N ALA A 13 -17.41 -24.04 -5.83
CA ALA A 13 -17.52 -22.59 -5.76
C ALA A 13 -16.23 -22.00 -6.33
N VAL A 14 -16.31 -21.40 -7.52
CA VAL A 14 -15.25 -20.51 -7.99
C VAL A 14 -15.36 -19.24 -7.17
N ASP A 15 -14.66 -19.21 -6.04
CA ASP A 15 -14.38 -17.96 -5.37
C ASP A 15 -13.42 -17.17 -6.27
N ALA A 16 -13.62 -15.86 -6.38
CA ALA A 16 -12.73 -14.96 -7.10
C ALA A 16 -11.41 -14.79 -6.30
N GLY A 17 -10.70 -15.89 -6.08
CA GLY A 17 -9.56 -16.03 -5.15
C GLY A 17 -8.29 -15.29 -5.57
N GLY A 18 -8.34 -14.45 -6.61
CA GLY A 18 -7.19 -13.65 -7.07
C GLY A 18 -6.79 -12.56 -6.07
N HIS A 19 -7.75 -11.97 -5.37
CA HIS A 19 -7.51 -10.79 -4.52
C HIS A 19 -6.77 -11.12 -3.23
N GLY A 20 -7.13 -12.21 -2.54
CA GLY A 20 -6.48 -12.60 -1.27
C GLY A 20 -5.01 -13.03 -1.45
N ALA A 21 -4.69 -13.69 -2.56
CA ALA A 21 -3.31 -14.04 -2.89
C ALA A 21 -2.45 -12.81 -3.19
N ALA A 22 -3.00 -11.83 -3.94
CA ALA A 22 -2.34 -10.57 -4.23
C ALA A 22 -2.12 -9.74 -2.96
N GLU A 23 -3.15 -9.60 -2.14
CA GLU A 23 -3.08 -8.93 -0.83
C GLU A 23 -1.99 -9.53 0.05
N LYS A 24 -1.98 -10.85 0.23
CA LYS A 24 -0.97 -11.53 1.04
C LYS A 24 0.45 -11.28 0.54
N ARG A 25 0.66 -11.26 -0.79
CA ARG A 25 1.99 -10.97 -1.38
C ARG A 25 2.44 -9.54 -1.07
N TYR A 26 1.56 -8.56 -1.24
CA TYR A 26 1.88 -7.15 -0.97
C TYR A 26 2.08 -6.89 0.53
N PHE A 27 1.26 -7.49 1.38
CA PHE A 27 1.43 -7.46 2.83
C PHE A 27 2.82 -7.96 3.26
N LEU A 28 3.28 -9.08 2.71
CA LEU A 28 4.60 -9.65 3.02
C LEU A 28 5.74 -8.77 2.50
N ARG A 29 5.60 -8.16 1.31
CA ARG A 29 6.62 -7.26 0.73
C ARG A 29 6.73 -5.93 1.47
N GLY A 30 5.61 -5.36 1.92
CA GLY A 30 5.57 -4.09 2.67
C GLY A 30 5.92 -4.22 4.15
N ARG A 31 6.09 -5.45 4.67
CA ARG A 31 6.15 -5.71 6.12
C ARG A 31 7.25 -4.95 6.85
N ASN A 32 8.42 -4.83 6.22
CA ASN A 32 9.62 -4.18 6.76
C ASN A 32 9.95 -2.86 6.03
N LYS A 33 9.00 -2.28 5.30
CA LYS A 33 9.17 -1.02 4.60
C LYS A 33 8.38 0.07 5.32
N SER A 34 8.93 1.28 5.33
CA SER A 34 8.17 2.46 5.76
C SER A 34 7.00 2.71 4.81
N TRP A 35 5.97 3.39 5.31
CA TRP A 35 4.88 3.89 4.47
C TRP A 35 5.03 5.34 4.04
N HIS A 36 5.92 6.06 4.71
CA HIS A 36 6.23 7.46 4.40
C HIS A 36 7.72 7.65 4.17
N SER A 37 8.06 8.76 3.53
CA SER A 37 9.43 9.25 3.45
C SER A 37 9.82 10.00 4.73
N GLY A 38 11.02 10.57 4.77
CA GLY A 38 11.46 11.42 5.88
C GLY A 38 10.77 12.79 5.95
N TRP A 39 9.80 13.09 5.08
CA TRP A 39 9.15 14.40 4.98
C TRP A 39 7.74 14.39 5.57
N TYR A 40 7.27 15.54 6.04
CA TYR A 40 5.92 15.72 6.56
C TYR A 40 5.26 16.98 6.00
N ASN A 41 3.93 16.98 5.97
CA ASN A 41 3.18 18.16 5.57
C ASN A 41 3.12 19.15 6.75
N PRO A 42 3.63 20.40 6.61
CA PRO A 42 3.68 21.38 7.69
C PRO A 42 2.29 21.81 8.20
N ASP A 43 1.26 21.78 7.38
CA ASP A 43 -0.11 22.14 7.79
C ASP A 43 -0.69 21.13 8.78
N VAL A 44 -0.24 19.88 8.69
CA VAL A 44 -0.74 18.76 9.51
C VAL A 44 0.25 18.36 10.61
N GLY A 45 1.52 18.74 10.47
CA GLY A 45 2.60 18.39 11.40
C GLY A 45 3.01 16.91 11.37
N ARG A 46 2.58 16.15 10.36
CA ARG A 46 2.87 14.71 10.21
C ARG A 46 2.79 14.28 8.75
N PRO A 47 3.36 13.12 8.37
CA PRO A 47 3.19 12.58 7.03
C PRO A 47 1.72 12.26 6.78
N VAL A 48 1.22 12.56 5.58
CA VAL A 48 -0.19 12.44 5.21
C VAL A 48 -0.36 11.27 4.24
N PRO A 49 -1.22 10.28 4.56
CA PRO A 49 -1.51 9.18 3.65
C PRO A 49 -2.53 9.61 2.58
N LEU A 50 -2.18 9.43 1.30
CA LEU A 50 -3.11 9.49 0.17
C LEU A 50 -3.61 8.08 -0.12
N VAL A 51 -4.89 7.82 0.16
CA VAL A 51 -5.49 6.50 -0.11
C VAL A 51 -5.77 6.37 -1.60
N VAL A 52 -5.16 5.36 -2.23
CA VAL A 52 -5.36 5.00 -3.64
C VAL A 52 -6.14 3.69 -3.74
N PRO A 53 -6.70 3.32 -4.91
CA PRO A 53 -7.37 2.04 -5.07
C PRO A 53 -6.50 0.85 -4.63
N PRO A 54 -7.08 -0.23 -4.08
CA PRO A 54 -6.32 -1.40 -3.61
C PRO A 54 -5.46 -2.03 -4.72
N THR A 55 -5.93 -1.92 -5.97
CA THR A 55 -5.27 -2.44 -7.18
C THR A 55 -4.08 -1.62 -7.67
N ALA A 56 -3.83 -0.42 -7.14
CA ALA A 56 -2.74 0.44 -7.61
C ALA A 56 -1.37 -0.17 -7.30
N GLU A 57 -0.56 -0.50 -8.31
CA GLU A 57 0.71 -1.20 -8.12
C GLU A 57 1.94 -0.30 -7.92
N PHE A 58 1.90 0.87 -8.54
CA PHE A 58 3.03 1.80 -8.59
C PHE A 58 2.55 3.22 -8.30
N VAL A 59 3.48 4.03 -7.80
CA VAL A 59 3.31 5.49 -7.65
C VAL A 59 4.37 6.19 -8.50
N SER A 60 3.96 7.28 -9.14
CA SER A 60 4.86 8.17 -9.87
C SER A 60 5.23 9.35 -8.98
N GLU A 61 6.52 9.57 -8.79
CA GLU A 61 7.07 10.72 -8.09
C GLU A 61 7.77 11.63 -9.10
N TYR A 62 7.49 12.93 -9.01
CA TYR A 62 8.01 13.94 -9.92
C TYR A 62 9.06 14.80 -9.21
N SER A 63 10.09 15.17 -9.95
CA SER A 63 11.21 15.99 -9.53
C SER A 63 11.42 17.12 -10.55
N TRP A 64 11.70 18.30 -10.03
CA TRP A 64 12.07 19.47 -10.84
C TRP A 64 13.55 19.46 -11.24
N GLY A 65 14.34 18.52 -10.72
CA GLY A 65 15.75 18.32 -11.06
C GLY A 65 15.98 17.15 -12.02
N VAL A 66 17.24 16.74 -12.17
CA VAL A 66 17.64 15.56 -12.97
C VAL A 66 17.95 14.40 -12.02
N PRO A 67 17.33 13.21 -12.17
CA PRO A 67 16.25 12.85 -13.11
C PRO A 67 14.88 13.43 -12.69
N SER A 68 14.03 13.70 -13.68
CA SER A 68 12.78 14.46 -13.50
C SER A 68 11.58 13.64 -13.00
N SER A 69 11.59 12.30 -13.10
CA SER A 69 10.53 11.47 -12.51
C SER A 69 11.00 10.05 -12.23
N ARG A 70 10.36 9.38 -11.27
CA ARG A 70 10.57 7.97 -10.96
C ARG A 70 9.27 7.26 -10.65
N VAL A 71 9.25 5.98 -10.99
CA VAL A 71 8.13 5.09 -10.69
C VAL A 71 8.59 4.12 -9.62
N MET A 72 7.86 4.06 -8.50
CA MET A 72 8.19 3.19 -7.37
C MET A 72 7.05 2.21 -7.09
N PRO A 73 7.35 0.95 -6.74
CA PRO A 73 6.32 0.00 -6.36
C PRO A 73 5.68 0.40 -5.04
N LEU A 74 4.34 0.38 -5.00
CA LEU A 74 3.55 0.72 -3.83
C LEU A 74 3.24 -0.56 -3.03
N TYR A 75 3.86 -0.73 -1.86
CA TYR A 75 3.68 -1.94 -1.05
C TYR A 75 2.69 -1.81 0.11
N GLN A 76 2.42 -0.58 0.56
CA GLN A 76 1.70 -0.35 1.81
C GLN A 76 0.19 -0.32 1.60
N GLN A 77 -0.53 -0.85 2.59
CA GLN A 77 -1.98 -0.94 2.60
C GLN A 77 -2.53 -0.27 3.86
N TYR A 78 -3.62 0.47 3.68
CA TYR A 78 -4.34 1.16 4.73
C TYR A 78 -4.94 0.15 5.70
N ARG A 79 -4.89 0.46 7.00
CA ARG A 79 -5.44 -0.40 8.08
C ARG A 79 -4.74 -1.77 8.22
N LYS A 80 -3.43 -1.82 7.93
CA LYS A 80 -2.58 -2.99 8.20
C LYS A 80 -2.75 -3.42 9.68
N PRO A 81 -2.93 -4.73 9.97
CA PRO A 81 -2.94 -5.21 11.35
C PRO A 81 -1.68 -4.71 12.07
N TYR A 82 -1.87 -4.01 13.18
CA TYR A 82 -0.76 -3.45 13.96
C TYR A 82 0.18 -4.58 14.37
N PRO A 83 1.45 -4.59 13.92
CA PRO A 83 2.35 -5.73 14.13
C PRO A 83 2.92 -5.81 15.57
N GLY A 84 2.29 -5.15 16.55
CA GLY A 84 2.84 -4.90 17.88
C GLY A 84 3.72 -3.65 17.91
N ALA A 85 4.21 -3.29 19.11
CA ALA A 85 5.11 -2.16 19.33
C ALA A 85 6.46 -2.39 18.62
N ALA A 86 6.47 -2.23 17.31
CA ALA A 86 7.70 -2.11 16.55
C ALA A 86 8.28 -0.73 16.86
N TYR A 87 9.21 -0.69 17.82
CA TYR A 87 10.24 0.34 17.85
C TYR A 87 10.78 0.47 16.43
N ALA A 88 10.65 1.65 15.81
CA ALA A 88 11.41 2.00 14.62
C ALA A 88 12.72 2.60 15.10
N PRO A 89 13.82 1.82 15.20
CA PRO A 89 15.09 2.35 15.66
C PRO A 89 15.63 3.27 14.56
N GLY A 90 16.01 4.50 14.91
CA GLY A 90 16.68 5.41 13.98
C GLY A 90 15.77 6.33 13.16
N SER A 91 14.54 6.61 13.61
CA SER A 91 13.71 7.67 13.03
C SER A 91 14.44 9.02 13.15
N ARG A 92 15.06 9.45 12.05
CA ARG A 92 15.52 10.83 11.90
C ARG A 92 14.32 11.74 12.11
N PRO A 93 14.50 12.95 12.69
CA PRO A 93 13.42 13.91 12.77
C PRO A 93 12.80 14.09 11.38
N LEU A 94 11.48 14.04 11.30
CA LEU A 94 10.80 14.32 10.05
C LEU A 94 11.13 15.75 9.62
N MET A 95 11.33 15.95 8.33
CA MET A 95 11.68 17.24 7.75
C MET A 95 10.42 17.91 7.18
N PRO A 96 10.18 19.20 7.47
CA PRO A 96 9.07 19.91 6.85
C PRO A 96 9.33 20.09 5.35
N THR A 97 8.27 20.22 4.57
CA THR A 97 8.37 20.68 3.18
C THR A 97 9.26 21.94 3.11
N PRO A 98 10.35 21.94 2.32
CA PRO A 98 11.19 23.12 2.15
C PRO A 98 10.47 24.20 1.33
N GLN A 99 10.90 25.46 1.47
CA GLN A 99 10.29 26.58 0.73
C GLN A 99 10.37 26.40 -0.80
N HIS A 100 11.45 25.79 -1.28
CA HIS A 100 11.65 25.45 -2.68
C HIS A 100 11.79 23.94 -2.79
N PRO A 101 10.67 23.20 -2.92
CA PRO A 101 10.73 21.76 -3.07
C PRO A 101 11.33 21.38 -4.41
N SER A 102 12.22 20.39 -4.41
CA SER A 102 12.78 19.80 -5.62
C SER A 102 12.04 18.54 -6.07
N ASP A 103 11.26 17.92 -5.18
CA ASP A 103 10.58 16.64 -5.42
C ASP A 103 9.21 16.60 -4.72
N THR A 104 8.21 15.99 -5.38
CA THR A 104 6.89 15.72 -4.82
C THR A 104 6.89 14.95 -3.51
N VAL A 105 7.91 14.12 -3.24
CA VAL A 105 8.06 13.42 -1.96
C VAL A 105 8.22 14.38 -0.78
N GLN A 106 8.75 15.58 -1.03
CA GLN A 106 9.02 16.57 0.01
C GLN A 106 7.74 17.23 0.55
N PHE A 107 6.60 17.08 -0.13
CA PHE A 107 5.31 17.56 0.39
C PHE A 107 4.78 16.73 1.57
N GLY A 108 5.42 15.60 1.89
CA GLY A 108 5.02 14.73 2.99
C GLY A 108 3.68 14.02 2.77
N VAL A 109 3.20 13.96 1.51
CA VAL A 109 2.01 13.21 1.11
C VAL A 109 2.45 11.93 0.41
N HIS A 110 1.98 10.77 0.90
CA HIS A 110 2.45 9.47 0.43
C HIS A 110 1.28 8.54 0.09
N ALA A 111 1.34 7.92 -1.08
CA ALA A 111 0.32 6.98 -1.52
C ALA A 111 0.32 5.72 -0.63
N ILE A 112 -0.88 5.25 -0.27
CA ILE A 112 -1.13 3.98 0.42
C ILE A 112 -2.33 3.33 -0.24
N ARG A 113 -2.26 2.02 -0.51
CA ARG A 113 -3.40 1.29 -1.08
C ARG A 113 -4.56 1.22 -0.09
N GLY A 114 -5.79 1.35 -0.59
CA GLY A 114 -6.99 1.04 0.16
C GLY A 114 -7.08 -0.45 0.53
N PRO A 115 -7.99 -0.82 1.44
CA PRO A 115 -8.23 -2.22 1.76
C PRO A 115 -8.89 -2.96 0.59
N TRP A 116 -8.51 -4.22 0.40
CA TRP A 116 -9.21 -5.14 -0.50
C TRP A 116 -10.52 -5.58 0.20
N GLY A 117 -11.67 -5.03 -0.18
CA GLY A 117 -12.97 -5.42 0.39
C GLY A 117 -13.88 -4.29 0.88
N SER A 118 -13.59 -3.02 0.56
CA SER A 118 -14.54 -1.92 0.71
C SER A 118 -15.11 -1.53 -0.66
N TYR A 119 -16.13 -2.25 -1.10
CA TYR A 119 -17.14 -1.75 -2.05
C TYR A 119 -18.47 -1.71 -1.31
#